data_AF-A0A725Z040-F1
#
_entry.id   AF-A0A725Z040-F1
#
_cell.length_a   1.000
_cell.length_b   1.000
_cell.length_c   1.000
_cell.angle_alpha   90.00
_cell.angle_beta   90.00
_cell.angle_gamma   90.00
#
_symmetry.space_group_name_H-M   'P 1'
#
loop_
_entity.id
_entity.type
_entity.pdbx_description
1 polymer ?
#
loop_
_entity_poly.entity_id
_entity_poly.type
_entity_poly.pdbx_seq_one_letter_code
_entity_poly.pdbx_strand_id
1 'polypeptide(L)'
;MQAEVTDTRTLFTHYRQVKNPNPEFTPREGKKTLPFCRKLMAKAEGFTSRFDFSVHVAFVRSLGKRHRMPPLLRRRAIDALLQGLCFHYDPLANRVQRSITNLA
;
A
#
# COMPACT_ATOMS: atom_id res chain seq x y z
N MET A 1 37.83 27.01 -10.36
CA MET A 1 36.61 27.49 -11.02
C MET A 1 35.80 26.27 -11.41
N GLN A 2 34.66 26.07 -10.71
CA GLN A 2 33.42 25.30 -10.98
C GLN A 2 33.52 24.07 -11.93
N ALA A 3 33.38 22.83 -11.45
CA ALA A 3 32.16 22.12 -11.03
C ALA A 3 31.14 21.87 -12.18
N GLU A 4 31.36 20.81 -12.96
CA GLU A 4 30.33 20.23 -13.84
C GLU A 4 29.41 19.33 -13.01
N VAL A 5 28.34 19.92 -12.49
CA VAL A 5 27.17 19.18 -12.01
C VAL A 5 26.36 18.80 -13.25
N THR A 6 26.48 17.55 -13.70
CA THR A 6 25.55 16.97 -14.68
C THR A 6 24.16 16.93 -14.09
N ASP A 7 23.40 17.98 -14.38
CA ASP A 7 21.99 18.16 -14.07
C ASP A 7 21.18 17.17 -14.91
N THR A 8 21.01 15.95 -14.41
CA THR A 8 20.05 15.00 -14.96
C THR A 8 18.64 15.45 -14.56
N ARG A 9 18.19 16.56 -15.15
CA ARG A 9 16.77 16.93 -15.25
C ARG A 9 16.10 15.92 -16.16
N THR A 10 15.78 14.76 -15.61
CA THR A 10 14.83 13.84 -16.23
C THR A 10 13.49 14.56 -16.34
N LEU A 11 13.20 15.02 -17.54
CA LEU A 11 11.93 15.58 -18.00
C LEU A 11 10.84 14.51 -17.91
N PHE A 12 10.32 14.30 -16.71
CA PHE A 12 9.11 13.53 -16.51
C PHE A 12 7.95 14.48 -16.29
N THR A 13 7.27 14.85 -17.37
CA THR A 13 5.89 15.34 -17.37
C THR A 13 4.95 14.20 -16.97
N HIS A 14 5.12 13.68 -15.74
CA HIS A 14 4.20 12.68 -15.20
C HIS A 14 2.98 13.37 -14.62
N TYR A 15 1.81 12.98 -15.12
CA TYR A 15 0.52 13.29 -14.55
C TYR A 15 0.56 13.11 -13.01
N ARG A 16 0.58 14.20 -12.23
CA ARG A 16 0.60 14.18 -10.75
C ARG A 16 -0.82 14.03 -10.21
N GLN A 17 -1.43 12.85 -10.40
CA GLN A 17 -2.82 12.58 -9.97
C GLN A 17 -2.99 12.58 -8.44
N VAL A 18 -1.91 12.36 -7.68
CA VAL A 18 -1.95 12.08 -6.24
C VAL A 18 -0.77 12.72 -5.51
N LYS A 19 -1.01 13.13 -4.26
CA LYS A 19 -0.02 13.79 -3.39
C LYS A 19 1.17 12.87 -3.07
N ASN A 20 0.91 11.58 -2.84
CA ASN A 20 1.93 10.56 -2.57
C ASN A 20 1.88 9.44 -3.64
N PRO A 21 2.83 9.40 -4.59
CA PRO A 21 2.88 8.37 -5.64
C PRO A 21 3.44 7.02 -5.17
N ASN A 22 4.17 7.01 -4.06
CA ASN A 22 4.83 5.85 -3.47
C ASN A 22 4.40 5.72 -1.99
N PRO A 23 3.13 5.36 -1.73
CA PRO A 23 2.64 5.20 -0.37
C PRO A 23 3.36 4.03 0.32
N GLU A 24 3.82 4.30 1.54
CA GLU A 24 4.48 3.33 2.41
C GLU A 24 3.96 3.52 3.84
N PHE A 25 3.72 2.42 4.55
CA PHE A 25 3.36 2.48 5.96
C PHE A 25 4.64 2.51 6.80
N THR A 26 4.88 3.64 7.46
CA THR A 26 5.98 3.80 8.42
C THR A 26 5.40 3.92 9.83
N PRO A 27 5.70 2.97 10.74
CA PRO A 27 5.23 3.06 12.11
C PRO A 27 5.90 4.24 12.82
N ARG A 28 5.15 4.92 13.69
CA ARG A 28 5.71 6.01 14.52
C ARG A 28 6.87 5.49 15.38
N GLU A 29 7.91 6.30 15.52
CA GLU A 29 9.09 5.99 16.32
C GLU A 29 8.70 5.49 17.72
N GLY A 30 9.36 4.42 18.17
CA GLY A 30 9.13 3.78 19.46
C GLY A 30 7.93 2.83 19.53
N LYS A 31 7.01 2.82 18.55
CA LYS A 31 5.91 1.85 18.53
C LYS A 31 6.37 0.51 17.95
N LYS A 32 6.20 -0.55 18.73
CA LYS A 32 6.42 -1.93 18.29
C LYS A 32 5.07 -2.62 18.13
N THR A 33 5.00 -3.55 17.18
CA THR A 33 3.88 -4.49 17.04
C THR A 33 4.31 -5.89 17.47
N LEU A 34 3.32 -6.75 17.73
CA LEU A 34 3.51 -8.14 18.14
C LEU A 34 4.28 -8.95 17.07
N PRO A 35 5.07 -9.97 17.46
CA PRO A 35 5.77 -10.83 16.50
C PRO A 35 4.83 -11.49 15.48
N PHE A 36 3.63 -11.88 15.91
CA PHE A 36 2.59 -12.40 15.02
C PHE A 36 2.21 -11.38 13.93
N CYS A 37 1.95 -10.13 14.32
CA CYS A 37 1.58 -9.07 13.40
C CYS A 37 2.70 -8.75 12.40
N ARG A 38 3.98 -8.87 12.80
CA ARG A 38 5.11 -8.77 11.85
C ARG A 38 5.10 -9.86 10.78
N LYS A 39 4.81 -11.10 11.17
CA LYS A 39 4.64 -12.21 10.21
C LYS A 39 3.45 -11.96 9.29
N LEU A 40 2.36 -11.41 9.83
CA LEU A 40 1.17 -11.04 9.07
C LEU A 40 1.49 -9.94 8.03
N MET A 41 2.23 -8.90 8.44
CA MET A 41 2.73 -7.83 7.57
C MET A 41 3.58 -8.40 6.42
N ALA A 42 4.56 -9.25 6.73
CA ALA A 42 5.39 -9.91 5.72
C ALA A 42 4.54 -10.77 4.76
N LYS A 43 3.52 -11.46 5.27
CA LYS A 43 2.60 -12.23 4.41
C LYS A 43 1.71 -11.34 3.56
N ALA A 44 1.38 -10.13 4.00
CA ALA A 44 0.57 -9.17 3.26
C ALA A 44 1.35 -8.37 2.20
N GLU A 45 2.68 -8.47 2.20
CA GLU A 45 3.52 -7.75 1.25
C GLU A 45 3.18 -8.10 -0.21
N GLY A 46 2.95 -7.07 -1.02
CA GLY A 46 2.58 -7.22 -2.43
C GLY A 46 1.24 -7.94 -2.65
N PHE A 47 0.29 -7.85 -1.71
CA PHE A 47 -0.99 -8.52 -1.84
C PHE A 47 -1.69 -8.21 -3.18
N THR A 48 -1.68 -6.95 -3.63
CA THR A 48 -2.36 -6.56 -4.87
C THR A 48 -1.65 -6.95 -6.18
N SER A 49 -0.44 -7.51 -6.11
CA SER A 49 0.28 -8.06 -7.27
C SER A 49 0.11 -9.59 -7.41
N ARG A 50 -0.45 -10.25 -6.39
CA ARG A 50 -0.63 -11.71 -6.39
C ARG A 50 -1.76 -12.17 -7.32
N PHE A 51 -1.70 -13.44 -7.67
CA PHE A 51 -2.71 -14.11 -8.48
C PHE A 51 -4.10 -14.05 -7.81
N ASP A 52 -4.19 -14.31 -6.51
CA ASP A 52 -5.46 -14.29 -5.76
C ASP A 52 -6.22 -12.96 -5.91
N PHE A 53 -5.50 -11.84 -5.83
CA PHE A 53 -6.09 -10.52 -6.04
C PHE A 53 -6.60 -10.34 -7.47
N SER A 54 -5.83 -10.83 -8.46
CA SER A 54 -6.20 -10.75 -9.87
C SER A 54 -7.45 -11.60 -10.17
N VAL A 55 -7.54 -12.80 -9.59
CA VAL A 55 -8.74 -13.67 -9.66
C VAL A 55 -9.94 -12.99 -9.02
N HIS A 56 -9.77 -12.40 -7.83
CA HIS A 56 -10.84 -11.67 -7.16
C HIS A 56 -11.35 -10.49 -8.00
N VAL A 57 -10.44 -9.71 -8.60
CA VAL A 57 -10.82 -8.62 -9.50
C VAL A 57 -11.53 -9.14 -10.74
N ALA A 58 -11.10 -10.26 -11.33
CA ALA A 58 -11.77 -10.88 -12.47
C ALA A 58 -13.21 -11.31 -12.14
N PHE A 59 -13.42 -11.90 -10.97
CA PHE A 59 -14.75 -12.28 -10.49
C PHE A 59 -15.65 -11.07 -10.25
N VAL A 60 -15.14 -10.02 -9.59
CA VAL A 60 -15.92 -8.78 -9.41
C VAL A 60 -16.23 -8.11 -10.75
N ARG A 61 -15.39 -8.31 -11.77
CA ARG A 61 -15.65 -7.86 -13.15
C ARG A 61 -16.74 -8.65 -13.86
N SER A 62 -16.78 -9.97 -13.71
CA SER A 62 -17.84 -10.78 -14.31
C SER A 62 -19.21 -10.46 -13.70
N LEU A 63 -19.25 -10.07 -12.42
CA LEU A 63 -20.47 -9.59 -11.75
C LEU A 63 -20.88 -8.16 -12.15
N GLY A 64 -20.13 -7.48 -13.02
CA GLY A 64 -20.42 -6.09 -13.43
C GLY A 64 -20.18 -5.03 -12.34
N LYS A 65 -19.77 -5.42 -11.13
CA LYS A 65 -19.47 -4.48 -10.01
C LYS A 65 -18.22 -3.64 -10.26
N ARG A 66 -17.35 -4.08 -11.18
CA ARG A 66 -16.15 -3.36 -11.59
C ARG A 66 -15.88 -3.61 -13.07
N HIS A 67 -15.42 -2.61 -13.82
CA HIS A 67 -15.10 -2.82 -15.24
C HIS A 67 -13.61 -3.12 -15.50
N ARG A 68 -12.70 -2.53 -14.71
CA ARG A 68 -11.24 -2.56 -14.96
C ARG A 68 -10.44 -2.92 -13.71
N MET A 69 -9.22 -3.41 -13.93
CA MET A 69 -8.20 -3.56 -12.88
C MET A 69 -8.00 -2.23 -12.15
N PRO A 70 -7.86 -2.22 -10.80
CA PRO A 70 -7.47 -1.01 -10.09
C PRO A 70 -6.15 -0.45 -10.64
N PRO A 71 -6.05 0.88 -10.88
CA PRO A 71 -4.81 1.51 -11.31
C PRO A 71 -3.67 1.23 -10.33
N LEU A 72 -2.42 1.23 -10.82
CA LEU A 72 -1.24 0.92 -10.03
C LEU A 72 -1.13 1.78 -8.76
N LEU A 73 -1.38 3.08 -8.87
CA LEU A 73 -1.33 4.01 -7.73
C LEU A 73 -2.32 3.63 -6.62
N ARG A 74 -3.53 3.18 -6.99
CA ARG A 74 -4.53 2.70 -6.03
C ARG A 74 -4.13 1.38 -5.39
N ARG A 75 -3.52 0.48 -6.17
CA ARG A 75 -2.99 -0.80 -5.67
C ARG A 75 -1.89 -0.59 -4.63
N ARG A 76 -0.92 0.30 -4.91
CA ARG A 76 0.12 0.68 -3.95
C ARG A 76 -0.46 1.25 -2.65
N ALA A 77 -1.47 2.12 -2.75
CA ALA A 77 -2.13 2.65 -1.56
C ALA A 77 -2.86 1.58 -0.74
N ILE A 78 -3.49 0.59 -1.40
CA ILE A 78 -4.10 -0.56 -0.74
C ILE A 78 -3.04 -1.39 -0.01
N ASP A 79 -1.92 -1.69 -0.65
CA ASP A 79 -0.83 -2.46 -0.02
C ASP A 79 -0.28 -1.73 1.21
N ALA A 80 -0.03 -0.41 1.13
CA ALA A 80 0.42 0.39 2.26
C ALA A 80 -0.61 0.41 3.41
N LEU A 81 -1.90 0.61 3.10
CA LEU A 81 -2.95 0.56 4.12
C LEU A 81 -3.05 -0.83 4.77
N LEU A 82 -2.92 -1.90 3.98
CA LEU A 82 -2.94 -3.27 4.50
C LEU A 82 -1.79 -3.51 5.48
N GLN A 83 -0.58 -2.98 5.22
CA GLN A 83 0.53 -3.02 6.17
C GLN A 83 0.17 -2.33 7.49
N GLY A 84 -0.47 -1.16 7.45
CA GLY A 84 -0.93 -0.45 8.65
C GLY A 84 -2.02 -1.22 9.42
N LEU A 85 -2.97 -1.85 8.71
CA LEU A 85 -3.99 -2.71 9.32
C LEU A 85 -3.34 -3.91 10.03
N CYS A 86 -2.38 -4.57 9.39
CA CYS A 86 -1.65 -5.69 9.97
C CYS A 86 -0.83 -5.26 11.19
N PHE A 87 -0.21 -4.08 11.17
CA PHE A 87 0.55 -3.56 12.30
C PHE A 87 -0.32 -3.31 13.55
N HIS A 88 -1.56 -2.86 13.35
CA HIS A 88 -2.53 -2.55 14.41
C HIS A 88 -3.55 -3.66 14.68
N TYR A 89 -3.34 -4.85 14.12
CA TYR A 89 -4.24 -5.99 14.31
C TYR A 89 -4.08 -6.59 15.72
N ASP A 90 -5.22 -6.86 16.35
CA ASP A 90 -5.34 -7.54 17.63
C ASP A 90 -5.83 -8.98 17.38
N PRO A 91 -4.95 -9.98 17.52
CA PRO A 91 -5.30 -11.37 17.24
C PRO A 91 -6.26 -11.97 18.27
N LEU A 92 -6.35 -11.41 19.48
CA LEU A 92 -7.25 -11.91 20.53
C LEU A 92 -8.67 -11.40 20.30
N ALA A 93 -8.82 -10.12 19.93
CA ALA A 93 -10.11 -9.51 19.66
C ALA A 93 -10.55 -9.62 18.18
N ASN A 94 -9.73 -10.25 17.32
CA ASN A 94 -9.94 -10.39 15.87
C ASN A 94 -10.36 -9.08 15.18
N ARG A 95 -9.67 -7.98 15.51
CA ARG A 95 -10.01 -6.63 15.01
C ARG A 95 -8.78 -5.75 14.88
N VAL A 96 -8.89 -4.68 14.10
CA VAL A 96 -7.84 -3.65 14.02
C VAL A 96 -8.16 -2.54 15.01
N GLN A 97 -7.21 -2.20 15.88
CA GLN A 97 -7.41 -1.23 16.97
C GLN A 97 -7.37 0.24 16.50
N ARG A 98 -7.10 0.50 15.22
CA ARG A 98 -7.04 1.83 14.62
C ARG A 98 -8.06 1.98 13.51
N SER A 99 -8.72 3.14 13.45
CA SER A 99 -9.57 3.51 12.32
C SER A 99 -8.74 3.81 11.07
N ILE A 100 -9.35 3.65 9.89
CA ILE A 100 -8.72 3.97 8.60
C ILE A 100 -8.25 5.43 8.55
N THR A 101 -9.00 6.36 9.13
CA THR A 101 -8.63 7.79 9.21
C THR A 101 -7.40 8.07 10.06
N ASN A 102 -7.04 7.17 10.98
CA ASN A 102 -5.80 7.28 11.75
C ASN A 102 -4.61 6.60 11.05
N LEU A 103 -4.86 5.84 9.97
CA LEU A 103 -3.85 5.11 9.21
C LEU A 103 -3.45 5.82 7.92
N ALA A 104 -4.31 6.69 7.39
CA ALA A 104 -4.19 7.35 6.08
C ALA A 104 -3.75 8.82 6.17
#